data_AF-A0A067CAQ0-F1
#
_entry.id   AF-A0A067CAQ0-F1
#
_cell.length_a   1.000
_cell.length_b   1.000
_cell.length_c   1.000
_cell.angle_alpha   90.00
_cell.angle_beta   90.00
_cell.angle_gamma   90.00
#
_symmetry.space_group_name_H-M   'P 1'
#
loop_
_entity.id
_entity.type
_entity.pdbx_description
1 polymer ?
#
loop_
_entity_poly.entity_id
_entity_poly.type
_entity_poly.pdbx_seq_one_letter_code
_entity_poly.pdbx_strand_id
1 'polypeptide(L)'
;MRLVLLALVVAVRGCYEDLRLCLDGSTVTRDAGRNCSFRPCPNATDGCADDGYKCPNGVVVGRDPANNCTHLRCDVTSADRPPSVCTELPAQLVCPTGAVLERDPAANCTFRACPLSTCANDTQACLLGGRVVRNVARNCAFDPCPNACTNETSVCANGMVVARNAARNCAFDPCPTRQRTCSSVVKRCTLPSGRTKWLQQEPSLNCSYPVCP
;
A
#
# COMPACT_ATOMS: atom_id res chain seq x y z
N MET A 1 -83.13 -2.95 49.44
CA MET A 1 -81.83 -3.55 49.04
C MET A 1 -80.88 -2.42 48.66
N ARG A 2 -79.84 -2.16 49.44
CA ARG A 2 -78.74 -1.25 49.06
C ARG A 2 -77.46 -2.07 49.03
N LEU A 3 -77.00 -2.38 47.82
CA LEU A 3 -75.68 -2.96 47.59
C LEU A 3 -74.64 -1.88 47.86
N VAL A 4 -73.81 -2.09 48.88
CA VAL A 4 -72.64 -1.24 49.14
C VAL A 4 -71.50 -1.79 48.28
N LEU A 5 -71.13 -1.04 47.25
CA LEU A 5 -69.96 -1.32 46.42
C LEU A 5 -68.70 -0.97 47.24
N LEU A 6 -67.97 -1.98 47.72
CA LEU A 6 -66.61 -1.78 48.23
C LEU A 6 -65.67 -1.48 47.05
N ALA A 7 -65.27 -0.21 46.93
CA ALA A 7 -64.19 0.18 46.03
C ALA A 7 -62.86 -0.33 46.59
N LEU A 8 -62.24 -1.29 45.90
CA LEU A 8 -60.90 -1.77 46.17
C LEU A 8 -59.91 -0.65 45.79
N VAL A 9 -59.39 0.08 46.77
CA VAL A 9 -58.29 1.02 46.55
C VAL A 9 -57.03 0.19 46.32
N VAL A 10 -56.70 -0.07 45.05
CA VAL A 10 -55.40 -0.65 44.67
C VAL A 10 -54.37 0.46 44.84
N ALA A 11 -53.72 0.51 46.01
CA ALA A 11 -52.53 1.32 46.20
C ALA A 11 -51.43 0.76 45.29
N VAL A 12 -51.24 1.37 44.12
CA VAL A 12 -50.06 1.13 43.28
C VAL A 12 -48.88 1.60 44.11
N ARG A 13 -48.13 0.67 44.72
CA ARG A 13 -46.85 0.94 45.35
C ARG A 13 -45.86 1.35 44.26
N GLY A 14 -45.87 2.63 43.90
CA GLY A 14 -44.85 3.23 43.06
C GLY A 14 -43.49 3.10 43.74
N CYS A 15 -42.47 2.77 42.97
CA CYS A 15 -41.10 2.87 43.43
C CYS A 15 -40.68 4.34 43.47
N TYR A 16 -39.67 4.65 44.26
CA TYR A 16 -39.04 5.97 44.20
C TYR A 16 -38.49 6.23 42.79
N GLU A 17 -38.65 7.44 42.28
CA GLU A 17 -38.13 7.84 40.98
C GLU A 17 -36.64 8.22 41.12
N ASP A 18 -35.78 7.22 41.06
CA ASP A 18 -34.34 7.40 40.91
C ASP A 18 -33.82 6.73 39.63
N LEU A 19 -32.70 7.27 39.14
CA LEU A 19 -32.03 6.85 37.93
C LEU A 19 -30.65 6.29 38.30
N ARG A 20 -30.28 5.19 37.66
CA ARG A 20 -28.92 4.65 37.69
C ARG A 20 -28.29 4.81 36.31
N LEU A 21 -27.10 5.39 36.27
CA LEU A 21 -26.30 5.55 35.05
C LEU A 21 -25.58 4.24 34.72
N CYS A 22 -25.69 3.80 33.48
CA CYS A 22 -24.99 2.65 32.92
C CYS A 22 -23.68 3.09 32.22
N LEU A 23 -22.78 2.14 31.95
CA LEU A 23 -21.48 2.42 31.31
C LEU A 23 -21.61 2.95 29.88
N ASP A 24 -22.66 2.54 29.16
CA ASP A 24 -22.99 3.05 27.82
C ASP A 24 -23.59 4.48 27.83
N GLY A 25 -23.74 5.08 29.01
CA GLY A 25 -24.35 6.39 29.21
C GLY A 25 -25.88 6.37 29.28
N SER A 26 -26.53 5.22 29.12
CA SER A 26 -27.97 5.08 29.33
C SER A 26 -28.33 5.17 30.81
N THR A 27 -29.62 5.40 31.11
CA THR A 27 -30.13 5.40 32.48
C THR A 27 -31.23 4.38 32.65
N VAL A 28 -31.19 3.62 33.74
CA VAL A 28 -32.23 2.66 34.12
C VAL A 28 -32.97 3.12 35.37
N THR A 29 -34.27 2.82 35.43
CA THR A 29 -35.16 3.12 36.58
C THR A 29 -35.42 1.87 37.42
N ARG A 30 -36.02 2.07 38.60
CA ARG A 30 -36.55 0.98 39.43
C ARG A 30 -37.75 0.31 38.78
N ASP A 31 -37.80 -1.01 38.93
CA ASP A 31 -38.90 -1.84 38.43
C ASP A 31 -39.80 -2.30 39.58
N ALA A 32 -41.07 -1.89 39.55
CA ALA A 32 -42.07 -2.28 40.54
C ALA A 32 -42.31 -3.79 40.57
N GLY A 33 -42.10 -4.50 39.46
CA GLY A 33 -42.16 -5.95 39.38
C GLY A 33 -40.94 -6.66 39.97
N ARG A 34 -39.89 -5.93 40.35
CA ARG A 34 -38.64 -6.47 40.95
C ARG A 34 -38.36 -5.89 42.34
N ASN A 35 -39.40 -5.72 43.15
CA ASN A 35 -39.29 -5.11 44.49
C ASN A 35 -38.56 -3.76 44.47
N CYS A 36 -38.84 -2.93 43.45
CA CYS A 36 -38.18 -1.65 43.25
C CYS A 36 -36.65 -1.72 43.07
N SER A 37 -36.13 -2.83 42.53
CA SER A 37 -34.73 -2.93 42.10
C SER A 37 -34.53 -2.25 40.74
N PHE A 38 -33.34 -1.70 40.48
CA PHE A 38 -33.00 -1.18 39.16
C PHE A 38 -33.06 -2.28 38.10
N ARG A 39 -33.49 -1.91 36.89
CA ARG A 39 -33.35 -2.80 35.72
C ARG A 39 -31.86 -3.04 35.42
N PRO A 40 -31.51 -4.19 34.81
CA PRO A 40 -30.14 -4.44 34.37
C PRO A 40 -29.80 -3.43 33.26
N CYS A 41 -28.54 -2.99 33.22
CA CYS A 41 -28.03 -2.23 32.09
C CYS A 41 -27.99 -3.13 30.84
N PRO A 42 -28.25 -2.58 29.64
CA PRO A 42 -28.43 -3.36 28.41
C PRO A 42 -27.18 -4.12 27.95
N ASN A 43 -25.99 -3.74 28.43
CA ASN A 43 -24.71 -4.36 28.10
C ASN A 43 -23.95 -4.83 29.34
N ALA A 44 -24.66 -5.31 30.37
CA ALA A 44 -24.03 -5.82 31.59
C ALA A 44 -23.19 -7.07 31.29
N THR A 45 -21.93 -6.87 30.91
CA THR A 45 -20.93 -7.90 30.71
C THR A 45 -19.85 -7.78 31.77
N ASP A 46 -19.54 -8.91 32.39
CA ASP A 46 -18.37 -9.17 33.23
C ASP A 46 -18.41 -8.73 34.69
N GLY A 47 -18.62 -9.71 35.59
CA GLY A 47 -18.04 -9.86 36.93
C GLY A 47 -18.32 -8.80 38.02
N CYS A 48 -18.59 -7.57 37.62
CA CYS A 48 -18.84 -6.40 38.45
C CYS A 48 -20.22 -5.84 38.14
N ALA A 49 -20.70 -4.96 39.02
CA ALA A 49 -21.90 -4.19 38.73
C ALA A 49 -21.64 -3.24 37.55
N ASP A 50 -22.55 -3.22 36.57
CA ASP A 50 -22.52 -2.29 35.43
C ASP A 50 -23.11 -0.93 35.84
N ASP A 51 -22.55 -0.29 36.88
CA ASP A 51 -22.79 1.11 37.23
C ASP A 51 -21.69 2.01 36.68
N GLY A 52 -22.11 3.04 35.96
CA GLY A 52 -21.25 4.12 35.50
C GLY A 52 -21.09 5.18 36.59
N TYR A 53 -19.86 5.64 36.80
CA TYR A 53 -19.53 6.81 37.60
C TYR A 53 -19.24 8.00 36.70
N LYS A 54 -20.00 9.09 36.85
CA LYS A 54 -19.79 10.31 36.08
C LYS A 54 -18.71 11.18 36.74
N CYS A 55 -17.58 11.30 36.06
CA CYS A 55 -16.45 12.12 36.46
C CYS A 55 -16.75 13.64 36.34
N PRO A 56 -15.97 14.51 37.03
CA PRO A 56 -16.13 15.97 36.94
C PRO A 56 -15.97 16.54 35.52
N ASN A 57 -15.20 15.86 34.66
CA ASN A 57 -15.04 16.20 33.24
C ASN A 57 -16.20 15.70 32.35
N GLY A 58 -17.21 15.04 32.93
CA GLY A 58 -18.37 14.51 32.23
C GLY A 58 -18.20 13.10 31.67
N VAL A 59 -16.99 12.51 31.70
CA VAL A 59 -16.72 11.13 31.27
C VAL A 59 -17.40 10.15 32.24
N VAL A 60 -17.99 9.08 31.73
CA VAL A 60 -18.55 7.99 32.54
C VAL A 60 -17.55 6.84 32.56
N VAL A 61 -17.16 6.40 33.74
CA VAL A 61 -16.21 5.31 33.94
C VAL A 61 -16.87 4.14 34.65
N GLY A 62 -16.47 2.91 34.32
CA GLY A 62 -17.00 1.69 34.92
C GLY A 62 -16.14 1.16 36.08
N ARG A 63 -16.49 -0.04 36.56
CA ARG A 63 -15.70 -0.82 37.52
C ARG A 63 -14.62 -1.61 36.79
N ASP A 64 -13.45 -1.76 37.40
CA ASP A 64 -12.35 -2.58 36.91
C ASP A 64 -12.41 -3.99 37.53
N PRO A 65 -12.68 -5.06 36.75
CA PRO A 65 -12.70 -6.43 37.24
C PRO A 65 -11.35 -6.91 37.79
N ALA A 66 -10.23 -6.36 37.32
CA ALA A 66 -8.89 -6.71 37.79
C ALA A 66 -8.55 -6.05 39.14
N ASN A 67 -9.24 -4.97 39.49
CA ASN A 67 -9.02 -4.21 40.72
C ASN A 67 -10.24 -4.31 41.66
N ASN A 68 -10.72 -5.53 41.91
CA ASN A 68 -11.80 -5.81 42.88
C ASN A 68 -13.06 -4.93 42.66
N CYS A 69 -13.42 -4.70 41.40
CA CYS A 69 -14.55 -3.88 41.00
C CYS A 69 -14.52 -2.43 41.54
N THR A 70 -13.33 -1.85 41.78
CA THR A 70 -13.20 -0.42 42.06
C THR A 70 -13.51 0.40 40.81
N HIS A 71 -14.11 1.59 40.96
CA HIS A 71 -14.29 2.51 39.83
C HIS A 71 -12.92 2.86 39.24
N LEU A 72 -12.82 2.83 37.92
CA LEU A 72 -11.68 3.41 37.21
C LEU A 72 -11.53 4.88 37.60
N ARG A 73 -10.29 5.34 37.69
CA ARG A 73 -10.01 6.73 38.08
C ARG A 73 -10.47 7.70 36.99
N CYS A 74 -10.91 8.89 37.38
CA CYS A 74 -11.37 9.91 36.44
C CYS A 74 -10.26 10.63 35.66
N ASP A 75 -9.01 10.35 36.00
CA ASP A 75 -7.82 10.81 35.29
C ASP A 75 -7.48 9.93 34.08
N VAL A 76 -8.19 8.79 33.88
CA VAL A 76 -8.19 8.08 32.60
C VAL A 76 -8.90 8.95 31.57
N THR A 77 -8.16 9.93 31.08
CA THR A 77 -8.57 10.65 29.89
C THR A 77 -8.74 9.62 28.79
N SER A 78 -9.74 9.80 27.94
CA SER A 78 -9.86 9.07 26.68
C SER A 78 -8.63 9.22 25.77
N ALA A 79 -7.62 10.01 26.17
CA ALA A 79 -6.31 10.09 25.54
C ALA A 79 -5.41 8.89 25.83
N ASP A 80 -5.63 8.13 26.92
CA ASP A 80 -4.85 6.92 27.22
C ASP A 80 -5.38 5.68 26.50
N ARG A 81 -6.64 5.73 26.04
CA ARG A 81 -7.21 4.67 25.21
C ARG A 81 -6.92 5.00 23.75
N PRO A 82 -6.19 4.15 23.02
CA PRO A 82 -6.04 4.33 21.58
C PRO A 82 -7.43 4.48 20.94
N PRO A 83 -7.61 5.43 20.00
CA PRO A 83 -8.89 5.62 19.33
C PRO A 83 -9.33 4.30 18.69
N SER A 84 -10.63 4.02 18.64
CA SER A 84 -11.15 2.82 17.96
C SER A 84 -11.13 2.95 16.43
N VAL A 85 -11.17 4.19 15.93
CA VAL A 85 -11.14 4.51 14.50
C VAL A 85 -10.29 5.75 14.29
N CYS A 86 -9.44 5.73 13.27
CA CYS A 86 -8.65 6.88 12.86
C CYS A 86 -9.45 7.72 11.86
N THR A 87 -9.83 8.94 12.25
CA THR A 87 -10.60 9.87 11.41
C THR A 87 -9.72 10.91 10.70
N GLU A 88 -8.43 10.93 11.03
CA GLU A 88 -7.48 11.87 10.43
C GLU A 88 -7.19 11.53 8.97
N LEU A 89 -7.10 12.58 8.14
CA LEU A 89 -6.66 12.47 6.75
C LEU A 89 -5.14 12.75 6.64
N PRO A 90 -4.44 12.11 5.68
CA PRO A 90 -4.95 11.05 4.82
C PRO A 90 -5.21 9.76 5.62
N ALA A 91 -6.23 8.99 5.23
CA ALA A 91 -6.57 7.71 5.86
C ALA A 91 -5.60 6.58 5.45
N GLN A 92 -4.97 6.74 4.28
CA GLN A 92 -4.06 5.78 3.68
C GLN A 92 -2.77 6.45 3.24
N LEU A 93 -1.65 5.74 3.39
CA LEU A 93 -0.34 6.10 2.87
C LEU A 93 0.05 5.08 1.80
N VAL A 94 0.29 5.54 0.57
CA VAL A 94 0.83 4.70 -0.49
C VAL A 94 2.36 4.74 -0.41
N CYS A 95 2.95 3.60 -0.09
CA CYS A 95 4.40 3.43 -0.03
C CYS A 95 5.03 3.41 -1.43
N PRO A 96 6.33 3.73 -1.55
CA PRO A 96 7.09 3.58 -2.79
C PRO A 96 7.12 2.14 -3.37
N THR A 97 6.84 1.14 -2.53
CA THR A 97 6.69 -0.25 -2.93
C THR A 97 5.34 -0.55 -3.58
N GLY A 98 4.42 0.40 -3.56
CA GLY A 98 3.01 0.22 -3.93
C GLY A 98 2.13 -0.30 -2.78
N ALA A 99 2.72 -0.68 -1.64
CA ALA A 99 1.93 -1.09 -0.47
C ALA A 99 1.08 0.08 0.03
N VAL A 100 -0.17 -0.18 0.38
CA VAL A 100 -1.07 0.80 0.99
C VAL A 100 -1.12 0.52 2.48
N LEU A 101 -0.77 1.53 3.28
CA LEU A 101 -0.79 1.46 4.74
C LEU A 101 -1.99 2.23 5.26
N GLU A 102 -2.70 1.64 6.21
CA GLU A 102 -3.73 2.32 7.00
C GLU A 102 -3.13 2.79 8.33
N ARG A 103 -3.77 3.79 8.95
CA ARG A 103 -3.40 4.26 10.29
C ARG A 103 -3.70 3.18 11.31
N ASP A 104 -2.76 2.92 12.22
CA ASP A 104 -2.94 1.92 13.27
C ASP A 104 -3.54 2.59 14.52
N PRO A 105 -4.78 2.25 14.91
CA PRO A 105 -5.39 2.85 16.08
C PRO A 105 -4.63 2.53 17.37
N ALA A 106 -4.03 1.34 17.48
CA ALA A 106 -3.21 0.93 18.63
C ALA A 106 -1.89 1.72 18.72
N ALA A 107 -1.42 2.27 17.61
CA ALA A 107 -0.23 3.12 17.54
C ALA A 107 -0.61 4.61 17.44
N ASN A 108 -1.69 5.03 18.10
CA ASN A 108 -2.19 6.41 18.11
C ASN A 108 -2.39 6.98 16.70
N CYS A 109 -2.97 6.18 15.82
CA CYS A 109 -3.27 6.54 14.43
C CYS A 109 -2.06 6.95 13.59
N THR A 110 -0.86 6.48 13.93
CA THR A 110 0.33 6.66 13.11
C THR A 110 0.39 5.60 12.00
N PHE A 111 1.08 5.92 10.90
CA PHE A 111 1.43 4.91 9.90
C PHE A 111 2.64 4.13 10.36
N ARG A 112 2.62 2.80 10.19
CA ARG A 112 3.84 1.99 10.30
C ARG A 112 4.85 2.36 9.21
N ALA A 113 6.12 1.98 9.39
CA ALA A 113 7.14 2.15 8.37
C ALA A 113 6.79 1.37 7.09
N CYS A 114 7.11 1.94 5.93
CA CYS A 114 6.95 1.25 4.65
C CYS A 114 7.83 -0.01 4.60
N PRO A 115 7.29 -1.16 4.16
CA PRO A 115 8.09 -2.37 3.99
C PRO A 115 9.15 -2.12 2.91
N LEU A 116 10.41 -2.43 3.18
CA LEU A 116 11.54 -2.20 2.26
C LEU A 116 11.94 -3.44 1.44
N SER A 117 11.14 -4.52 1.45
CA SER A 117 11.58 -5.80 0.86
C SER A 117 11.66 -5.77 -0.67
N THR A 118 10.79 -5.03 -1.35
CA THR A 118 10.75 -4.91 -2.82
C THR A 118 10.09 -3.60 -3.23
N CYS A 119 10.69 -2.85 -4.16
CA CYS A 119 10.07 -1.65 -4.71
C CYS A 119 9.02 -1.98 -5.77
N ALA A 120 8.17 -0.99 -6.11
CA ALA A 120 7.32 -1.12 -7.29
C ALA A 120 8.20 -1.32 -8.55
N ASN A 121 7.73 -2.14 -9.49
CA ASN A 121 8.43 -2.48 -10.75
C ASN A 121 8.20 -1.43 -11.85
N ASP A 122 7.87 -0.19 -11.50
CA ASP A 122 7.74 0.90 -12.45
C ASP A 122 9.11 1.36 -12.97
N THR A 123 9.11 1.90 -14.19
CA THR A 123 10.33 2.37 -14.86
C THR A 123 10.20 3.86 -15.19
N GLN A 124 11.26 4.62 -14.95
CA GLN A 124 11.36 6.01 -15.37
C GLN A 124 12.25 6.10 -16.60
N ALA A 125 11.74 6.74 -17.66
CA ALA A 125 12.53 7.05 -18.85
C ALA A 125 13.48 8.22 -18.56
N CYS A 126 14.69 8.14 -19.09
CA CYS A 126 15.70 9.19 -18.95
C CYS A 126 15.75 10.11 -20.16
N LEU A 127 16.14 11.38 -19.96
CA LEU A 127 16.20 12.40 -21.02
C LEU A 127 17.20 12.06 -22.14
N LEU A 128 18.34 11.47 -21.78
CA LEU A 128 19.34 10.97 -22.73
C LEU A 128 19.08 9.53 -23.15
N GLY A 129 18.03 8.91 -22.61
CA GLY A 129 17.67 7.54 -22.90
C GLY A 129 17.94 6.49 -21.86
N GLY A 130 17.35 5.31 -22.12
CA GLY A 130 17.30 4.21 -21.17
C GLY A 130 16.14 4.32 -20.19
N ARG A 131 16.07 3.36 -19.28
CA ARG A 131 15.07 3.29 -18.21
C ARG A 131 15.78 2.96 -16.90
N VAL A 132 15.39 3.64 -15.84
CA VAL A 132 15.81 3.34 -14.47
C VAL A 132 14.66 2.73 -13.70
N VAL A 133 14.96 1.83 -12.77
CA VAL A 133 14.00 1.21 -11.85
C VAL A 133 14.17 1.82 -10.46
N ARG A 134 13.23 1.54 -9.57
CA ARG A 134 13.35 1.87 -8.15
C ARG A 134 14.41 1.00 -7.47
N ASN A 135 15.19 1.61 -6.57
CA ASN A 135 16.26 0.94 -5.86
C ASN A 135 15.94 0.85 -4.36
N VAL A 136 15.91 -0.37 -3.81
CA VAL A 136 15.65 -0.64 -2.39
C VAL A 136 16.66 0.06 -1.49
N ALA A 137 17.94 0.09 -1.88
CA ALA A 137 19.00 0.77 -1.13
C ALA A 137 18.84 2.30 -1.10
N ARG A 138 17.97 2.85 -1.96
CA ARG A 138 17.68 4.28 -2.05
C ARG A 138 16.25 4.62 -1.64
N ASN A 139 15.68 3.84 -0.72
CA ASN A 139 14.30 4.00 -0.26
C ASN A 139 13.30 4.01 -1.44
N CYS A 140 13.53 3.14 -2.42
CA CYS A 140 12.74 3.02 -3.64
C CYS A 140 12.63 4.31 -4.48
N ALA A 141 13.60 5.22 -4.34
CA ALA A 141 13.86 6.24 -5.35
C ALA A 141 14.37 5.57 -6.64
N PHE A 142 14.12 6.21 -7.78
CA PHE A 142 14.72 5.79 -9.04
C PHE A 142 16.24 5.95 -8.99
N ASP A 143 16.96 5.02 -9.61
CA ASP A 143 18.39 5.19 -9.84
C ASP A 143 18.65 6.45 -10.69
N PRO A 144 19.82 7.09 -10.54
CA PRO A 144 20.12 8.29 -11.32
C PRO A 144 20.21 7.88 -12.80
N CYS A 145 19.64 8.70 -13.67
CA CYS A 145 19.79 8.48 -15.10
C CYS A 145 21.28 8.49 -15.48
N PRO A 146 21.75 7.51 -16.25
CA PRO A 146 23.15 7.50 -16.69
C PRO A 146 23.40 8.69 -17.61
N ASN A 147 24.53 9.36 -17.41
CA ASN A 147 24.93 10.54 -18.19
C ASN A 147 25.37 10.21 -19.63
N ALA A 148 25.49 8.91 -19.95
CA ALA A 148 25.78 8.38 -21.27
C ALA A 148 25.03 7.07 -21.47
N CYS A 149 24.71 6.72 -22.71
CA CYS A 149 24.19 5.40 -23.02
C CYS A 149 25.21 4.31 -22.69
N THR A 150 24.75 3.10 -22.39
CA THR A 150 25.65 1.95 -22.32
C THR A 150 26.35 1.78 -23.67
N ASN A 151 27.63 1.41 -23.66
CA ASN A 151 28.45 1.20 -24.88
C ASN A 151 28.11 -0.10 -25.61
N GLU A 152 26.86 -0.56 -25.49
CA GLU A 152 26.36 -1.76 -26.15
C GLU A 152 26.22 -1.49 -27.65
N THR A 153 26.55 -2.52 -28.43
CA THR A 153 26.40 -2.51 -29.88
C THR A 153 25.47 -3.63 -30.33
N SER A 154 24.75 -3.39 -31.43
CA SER A 154 23.89 -4.38 -32.07
C SER A 154 24.34 -4.61 -33.50
N VAL A 155 24.39 -5.88 -33.91
CA VAL A 155 24.78 -6.28 -35.27
C VAL A 155 23.53 -6.43 -36.12
N CYS A 156 23.46 -5.66 -37.19
CA CYS A 156 22.42 -5.70 -38.19
C CYS A 156 22.50 -6.96 -39.05
N ALA A 157 21.40 -7.33 -39.71
CA ALA A 157 21.35 -8.48 -40.63
C ALA A 157 22.36 -8.39 -41.79
N ASN A 158 22.82 -7.18 -42.13
CA ASN A 158 23.86 -6.93 -43.14
C ASN A 158 25.29 -6.86 -42.55
N GLY A 159 25.47 -7.25 -41.29
CA GLY A 159 26.76 -7.27 -40.59
C GLY A 159 27.26 -5.90 -40.11
N MET A 160 26.52 -4.82 -40.33
CA MET A 160 26.88 -3.50 -39.77
C MET A 160 26.57 -3.43 -38.28
N VAL A 161 27.35 -2.64 -37.56
CA VAL A 161 27.22 -2.47 -36.12
C VAL A 161 26.61 -1.10 -35.83
N VAL A 162 25.54 -1.06 -35.04
CA VAL A 162 24.91 0.18 -34.55
C VAL A 162 25.10 0.28 -33.04
N ALA A 163 25.26 1.51 -32.53
CA ALA A 163 25.38 1.80 -31.11
C ALA A 163 24.10 2.44 -30.58
N ARG A 164 23.98 2.52 -29.26
CA ARG A 164 22.91 3.30 -28.62
C ARG A 164 23.10 4.79 -28.89
N ASN A 165 22.03 5.46 -29.27
CA ASN A 165 22.02 6.87 -29.60
C ASN A 165 21.33 7.68 -28.51
N ALA A 166 22.06 8.59 -27.86
CA ALA A 166 21.53 9.45 -26.80
C ALA A 166 20.39 10.36 -27.27
N ALA A 167 20.40 10.78 -28.55
CA ALA A 167 19.32 11.56 -29.14
C ALA A 167 18.04 10.73 -29.40
N ARG A 168 18.13 9.40 -29.32
CA ARG A 168 17.02 8.46 -29.54
C ARG A 168 16.64 7.70 -28.27
N ASN A 169 16.76 8.35 -27.11
CA ASN A 169 16.52 7.70 -25.82
C ASN A 169 17.33 6.40 -25.66
N CYS A 170 18.61 6.41 -26.05
CA CYS A 170 19.52 5.26 -26.02
C CYS A 170 18.97 4.03 -26.76
N ALA A 171 18.01 4.20 -27.66
CA ALA A 171 17.68 3.17 -28.64
C ALA A 171 18.87 2.99 -29.60
N PHE A 172 19.02 1.78 -30.15
CA PHE A 172 19.95 1.58 -31.26
C PHE A 172 19.53 2.43 -32.46
N ASP A 173 20.52 2.97 -33.17
CA ASP A 173 20.26 3.55 -34.48
C ASP A 173 19.67 2.49 -35.44
N PRO A 174 18.78 2.89 -36.36
CA PRO A 174 18.22 1.97 -37.34
C PRO A 174 19.34 1.41 -38.21
N CYS A 175 19.25 0.13 -38.50
CA CYS A 175 20.21 -0.52 -39.38
C CYS A 175 20.26 0.21 -40.72
N PRO A 176 21.45 0.62 -41.20
CA PRO A 176 21.56 1.32 -42.46
C PRO A 176 20.99 0.43 -43.58
N THR A 177 20.04 0.97 -44.34
CA THR A 177 19.33 0.25 -45.39
C THR A 177 20.11 0.18 -46.70
N ARG A 178 21.16 0.99 -46.86
CA ARG A 178 22.04 0.88 -48.01
C ARG A 178 22.81 -0.43 -47.90
N GLN A 179 22.49 -1.37 -48.81
CA GLN A 179 23.36 -2.50 -49.09
C GLN A 179 24.78 -1.98 -49.25
N ARG A 180 25.74 -2.61 -48.58
CA ARG A 180 27.15 -2.32 -48.83
C ARG A 180 27.43 -2.60 -50.30
N THR A 181 27.45 -1.56 -51.12
CA THR A 181 27.93 -1.64 -52.49
C THR A 181 29.43 -1.75 -52.41
N CYS A 182 29.94 -2.97 -52.60
CA CYS A 182 31.36 -3.19 -52.75
C CYS A 182 31.83 -2.61 -54.08
N SER A 183 33.14 -2.40 -54.21
CA SER A 183 33.70 -1.90 -55.47
C SER A 183 33.41 -2.90 -56.59
N SER A 184 33.11 -2.39 -57.79
CA SER A 184 32.92 -3.22 -58.99
C SER A 184 34.23 -3.80 -59.55
N VAL A 185 35.36 -3.57 -58.86
CA VAL A 185 36.68 -4.08 -59.23
C VAL A 185 36.71 -5.60 -59.09
N VAL A 186 37.06 -6.28 -60.18
CA VAL A 186 37.21 -7.74 -60.24
C VAL A 186 38.66 -8.17 -59.98
N LYS A 187 38.84 -9.31 -59.29
CA LYS A 187 40.14 -9.96 -59.09
C LYS A 187 40.26 -11.18 -60.01
N ARG A 188 41.34 -11.27 -60.76
CA ARG A 188 41.66 -12.43 -61.59
C ARG A 188 42.12 -13.60 -60.73
N CYS A 189 41.60 -14.79 -60.97
CA CYS A 189 42.16 -16.03 -60.47
C CYS A 189 42.35 -17.08 -61.56
N THR A 190 43.45 -17.83 -61.49
CA THR A 190 43.78 -18.93 -62.40
C THR A 190 43.54 -20.27 -61.71
N LEU A 191 42.69 -21.10 -62.31
CA LEU A 191 42.36 -22.44 -61.82
C LEU A 191 43.49 -23.43 -62.18
N PRO A 192 43.61 -24.58 -61.48
CA PRO A 192 44.56 -25.64 -61.83
C PRO A 192 44.42 -26.16 -63.27
N SER A 193 43.22 -26.03 -63.86
CA SER A 193 42.94 -26.36 -65.26
C SER A 193 43.49 -25.33 -66.28
N GLY A 194 44.17 -24.27 -65.83
CA GLY A 194 44.63 -23.16 -66.67
C GLY A 194 43.54 -22.15 -67.04
N ARG A 195 42.28 -22.40 -66.66
CA ARG A 195 41.15 -21.49 -66.91
C ARG A 195 41.18 -20.29 -65.96
N THR A 196 40.76 -19.13 -66.44
CA THR A 196 40.65 -17.91 -65.63
C THR A 196 39.22 -17.71 -65.12
N LYS A 197 39.07 -17.35 -63.84
CA LYS A 197 37.82 -16.91 -63.21
C LYS A 197 38.00 -15.52 -62.62
N TRP A 198 37.01 -14.65 -62.81
CA TRP A 198 36.99 -13.31 -62.22
C TRP A 198 36.13 -13.32 -60.97
N LEU A 199 36.69 -12.90 -59.85
CA LEU A 199 36.00 -12.82 -58.56
C LEU A 199 35.55 -11.37 -58.34
N GLN A 200 34.33 -11.19 -57.85
CA GLN A 200 33.83 -9.91 -57.38
C GLN A 200 33.95 -9.83 -55.85
N GLN A 201 33.99 -8.62 -55.32
CA GLN A 201 33.93 -8.41 -53.87
C GLN A 201 32.53 -8.77 -53.36
N GLU A 202 32.45 -9.52 -52.27
CA GLU A 202 31.17 -9.94 -51.70
C GLU A 202 30.83 -9.13 -50.43
N PRO A 203 29.62 -8.55 -50.32
CA PRO A 203 29.19 -7.84 -49.12
C PRO A 203 29.21 -8.69 -47.86
N SER A 204 28.91 -9.98 -47.99
CA SER A 204 28.99 -11.00 -46.93
C SER A 204 30.41 -11.21 -46.40
N LEU A 205 31.44 -10.95 -47.22
CA LEU A 205 32.85 -11.07 -46.86
C LEU A 205 33.47 -9.71 -46.51
N ASN A 206 32.67 -8.76 -46.01
CA ASN A 206 33.14 -7.41 -45.70
C ASN A 206 33.80 -6.72 -46.93
N CYS A 207 33.22 -6.94 -48.13
CA CYS A 207 33.78 -6.50 -49.42
C CYS A 207 35.17 -7.08 -49.75
N SER A 208 35.47 -8.26 -49.24
CA SER A 208 36.63 -9.05 -49.64
C SER A 208 36.30 -9.95 -50.83
N TYR A 209 37.33 -10.43 -51.54
CA TYR A 209 37.16 -11.44 -52.57
C TYR A 209 36.99 -12.83 -51.93
N PRO A 210 36.10 -13.69 -52.46
CA PRO A 210 36.02 -15.09 -52.05
C PRO A 210 37.34 -15.83 -52.34
N VAL A 211 37.53 -16.96 -51.67
CA VAL A 211 38.68 -17.84 -51.91
C VAL A 211 38.60 -18.39 -53.34
N CYS A 212 39.74 -18.44 -54.02
CA CYS A 212 39.75 -19.01 -55.36
C CYS A 212 39.61 -20.54 -55.30
N PRO A 213 38.65 -21.11 -56.03
CA PRO A 213 38.43 -22.56 -56.07
C PRO A 213 39.49 -23.31 -56.89
#